data_AF-A0A2E2IGT6-F1
#
_entry.id   AF-A0A2E2IGT6-F1
#
_cell.length_a   1.000
_cell.length_b   1.000
_cell.length_c   1.000
_cell.angle_alpha   90.00
_cell.angle_beta   90.00
_cell.angle_gamma   90.00
#
_symmetry.space_group_name_H-M   'P 1'
#
loop_
_entity.id
_entity.type
_entity.pdbx_description
1 polymer ?
#
loop_
_entity_poly.entity_id
_entity_poly.type
_entity_poly.pdbx_seq_one_letter_code
_entity_poly.pdbx_strand_id
1 'polypeptide(L)'
;MLETTEILNRLLTLCNEQKSGTLFLTTADNKACHIIFENGRIEAMAFGSVKGLAVANLLPRLLIERTSFNSTLRMPLSERANIEDQADIFAALGLRRQAPTETKLSQTVAKPTRMYRGHLIVEQEPKDLSPKPAKSVVEPSQKIPSKKSKKKTYLSWSSD
;
A
#
# COMPACT_ATOMS: atom_id res chain seq x y z
N MET A 1 -9.78 -25.34 5.38
CA MET A 1 -8.37 -25.04 5.67
C MET A 1 -8.21 -23.55 5.49
N LEU A 2 -7.66 -22.84 6.48
CA LEU A 2 -7.50 -21.39 6.40
C LEU A 2 -6.27 -21.06 5.56
N GLU A 3 -6.34 -19.97 4.81
CA GLU A 3 -5.17 -19.50 4.07
C GLU A 3 -4.16 -18.84 5.03
N THR A 4 -2.87 -18.99 4.74
CA THR A 4 -1.80 -18.38 5.55
C THR A 4 -1.99 -16.87 5.68
N THR A 5 -2.47 -16.21 4.62
CA THR A 5 -2.78 -14.77 4.57
C THR A 5 -3.85 -14.36 5.57
N GLU A 6 -4.91 -15.14 5.74
CA GLU A 6 -5.99 -14.87 6.71
C GLU A 6 -5.48 -14.89 8.14
N ILE A 7 -4.55 -15.80 8.43
CA ILE A 7 -3.96 -15.97 9.76
C ILE A 7 -3.03 -14.79 10.06
N LEU A 8 -2.18 -14.41 9.09
CA LEU A 8 -1.33 -13.23 9.21
C LEU A 8 -2.17 -11.95 9.38
N ASN A 9 -3.25 -11.81 8.61
CA ASN A 9 -4.19 -10.69 8.76
C ASN A 9 -4.80 -10.69 10.16
N ARG A 10 -5.22 -11.85 10.68
CA ARG A 10 -5.77 -11.94 12.04
C ARG A 10 -4.76 -11.56 13.11
N LEU A 11 -3.51 -12.01 12.99
CA LEU A 11 -2.42 -11.61 13.88
C LEU A 11 -2.23 -10.09 13.85
N LEU A 12 -2.17 -9.50 12.65
CA LEU A 12 -2.05 -8.04 12.47
C LEU A 12 -3.24 -7.28 13.08
N THR A 13 -4.47 -7.76 12.89
CA THR A 13 -5.66 -7.14 13.51
C THR A 13 -5.57 -7.14 15.02
N LEU A 14 -5.20 -8.28 15.64
CA LEU A 14 -5.06 -8.38 17.10
C LEU A 14 -3.97 -7.46 17.64
N CYS A 15 -2.85 -7.33 16.91
CA CYS A 15 -1.78 -6.39 17.24
C CYS A 15 -2.26 -4.94 17.15
N ASN A 16 -2.93 -4.56 16.05
CA ASN A 16 -3.41 -3.20 15.82
C ASN A 16 -4.49 -2.77 16.82
N GLU A 17 -5.37 -3.69 17.21
CA GLU A 17 -6.41 -3.47 18.22
C GLU A 17 -5.88 -3.51 19.66
N GLN A 18 -4.57 -3.71 19.85
CA GLN A 18 -3.91 -3.79 21.15
C GLN A 18 -4.55 -4.83 22.09
N LYS A 19 -5.00 -5.96 21.53
CA LYS A 19 -5.64 -7.01 22.33
C LYS A 19 -4.60 -7.74 23.20
N SER A 20 -5.05 -8.16 24.37
CA SER A 20 -4.32 -9.05 25.28
C SER A 20 -5.09 -10.36 25.41
N GLY A 21 -4.39 -11.48 25.45
CA GLY A 21 -5.00 -12.81 25.54
C GLY A 21 -4.22 -13.88 24.81
N THR A 22 -4.82 -15.04 24.59
CA THR A 22 -4.21 -16.16 23.88
C THR A 22 -4.95 -16.46 22.58
N LEU A 23 -4.20 -16.54 21.49
CA LEU A 23 -4.67 -17.08 20.21
C LEU A 23 -4.29 -18.57 20.13
N PHE A 24 -5.30 -19.39 19.91
CA PHE A 24 -5.19 -20.82 19.71
C PHE A 24 -5.32 -21.13 18.23
N LEU A 25 -4.35 -21.85 17.67
CA LEU A 25 -4.40 -22.35 16.31
C LEU A 25 -4.38 -23.87 16.38
N THR A 26 -5.33 -24.52 15.72
CA THR A 26 -5.35 -25.98 15.57
C THR A 26 -4.87 -26.32 14.17
N THR A 27 -3.80 -27.12 14.10
CA THR A 27 -3.24 -27.60 12.83
C THR A 27 -3.88 -28.92 12.41
N ALA A 28 -3.76 -29.26 11.12
CA ALA A 28 -4.24 -30.54 10.58
C ALA A 28 -3.59 -31.77 11.25
N ASP A 29 -2.36 -31.62 11.77
CA ASP A 29 -1.65 -32.65 12.53
C ASP A 29 -2.16 -32.82 13.97
N ASN A 30 -3.31 -32.23 14.30
CA ASN A 30 -3.89 -32.20 15.65
C ASN A 30 -2.94 -31.63 16.72
N LYS A 31 -2.01 -30.77 16.31
CA LYS A 31 -1.13 -30.01 17.21
C LYS A 31 -1.72 -28.62 17.42
N ALA A 32 -1.67 -28.16 18.68
CA ALA A 32 -2.05 -26.82 19.04
C ALA A 32 -0.83 -25.87 18.98
N CYS A 33 -1.04 -24.70 18.38
CA CYS A 33 -0.15 -23.56 18.49
C CYS A 33 -0.82 -22.52 19.41
N HIS A 34 -0.05 -21.97 20.33
CA HIS A 34 -0.47 -20.93 21.25
C HIS A 34 0.38 -19.70 21.01
N ILE A 35 -0.28 -18.56 20.85
CA ILE A 35 0.37 -17.25 20.71
C ILE A 35 -0.24 -16.34 21.76
N ILE A 36 0.60 -15.84 22.66
CA ILE A 36 0.18 -14.93 23.73
C ILE A 36 0.39 -13.51 23.27
N PHE A 37 -0.65 -12.70 23.47
CA PHE A 37 -0.65 -11.28 23.22
C PHE A 37 -0.73 -10.50 24.52
N GLU A 38 0.06 -9.45 24.60
CA GLU A 38 0.01 -8.45 25.66
C GLU A 38 0.04 -7.05 25.04
N ASN A 39 -1.08 -6.33 25.17
CA ASN A 39 -1.28 -4.99 24.64
C ASN A 39 -0.93 -4.86 23.15
N GLY A 40 -1.31 -5.86 22.35
CA GLY A 40 -1.02 -5.92 20.91
C GLY A 40 0.40 -6.35 20.55
N ARG A 41 1.24 -6.71 21.53
CA ARG A 41 2.55 -7.32 21.30
C ARG A 41 2.43 -8.83 21.45
N ILE A 42 3.18 -9.56 20.63
CA ILE A 42 3.30 -11.00 20.81
C ILE A 42 4.38 -11.24 21.85
N GLU A 43 3.98 -11.71 23.03
CA GLU A 43 4.86 -11.96 24.15
C GLU A 43 5.49 -13.35 24.05
N ALA A 44 4.68 -14.38 23.74
CA ALA A 44 5.17 -15.75 23.73
C ALA A 44 4.51 -16.59 22.63
N MET A 45 5.24 -17.58 22.11
CA MET A 45 4.74 -18.51 21.11
C MET A 45 5.15 -19.95 21.45
N ALA A 46 4.25 -20.89 21.26
CA ALA A 46 4.53 -22.31 21.44
C ALA A 46 3.77 -23.16 20.43
N PHE A 47 4.45 -24.13 19.82
CA PHE A 47 3.88 -25.13 18.92
C PHE A 47 4.51 -26.49 19.19
N GLY A 48 3.80 -27.37 19.90
CA GLY A 48 4.33 -28.67 20.30
C GLY A 48 5.64 -28.54 21.08
N SER A 49 6.73 -29.07 20.53
CA SER A 49 8.08 -28.97 21.11
C SER A 49 8.81 -27.67 20.77
N VAL A 50 8.35 -26.91 19.77
CA VAL A 50 8.99 -25.68 19.30
C VAL A 50 8.43 -24.50 20.10
N LYS A 51 9.30 -23.59 20.52
CA LYS A 51 8.97 -22.48 21.42
C LYS A 51 9.63 -21.19 20.96
N GLY A 52 9.03 -20.06 21.32
CA GLY A 52 9.53 -18.71 21.07
C GLY A 52 9.55 -18.36 19.60
N LEU A 53 10.55 -17.55 19.21
CA LEU A 53 10.69 -17.00 17.86
C LEU A 53 10.76 -18.07 16.76
N ALA A 54 11.26 -19.27 17.07
CA ALA A 54 11.30 -20.38 16.11
C ALA A 54 9.92 -20.78 15.58
N VAL A 55 8.86 -20.58 16.39
CA VAL A 55 7.47 -20.84 15.97
C VAL A 55 7.04 -19.87 14.88
N ALA A 56 7.48 -18.60 14.92
CA ALA A 56 7.16 -17.60 13.90
C ALA A 56 7.68 -18.01 12.52
N ASN A 57 8.87 -18.63 12.45
CA ASN A 57 9.42 -19.14 11.18
C ASN A 57 8.66 -20.36 10.63
N LEU A 58 8.02 -21.13 11.51
CA LEU A 58 7.24 -22.31 11.12
C LEU A 58 5.82 -21.96 10.71
N LEU A 59 5.23 -20.93 11.34
CA LEU A 59 3.82 -20.59 11.19
C LEU A 59 3.34 -20.46 9.73
N PRO A 60 4.09 -19.82 8.80
CA PRO A 60 3.67 -19.73 7.40
C PRO A 60 3.60 -21.08 6.66
N ARG A 61 4.28 -22.11 7.18
CA ARG A 61 4.36 -23.46 6.59
C ARG A 61 3.34 -24.42 7.20
N LEU A 62 2.66 -24.04 8.29
CA LEU A 62 1.70 -24.90 8.98
C LEU A 62 0.34 -24.88 8.27
N LEU A 63 -0.28 -26.05 8.17
CA LEU A 63 -1.66 -26.19 7.71
C LEU A 63 -2.59 -26.01 8.90
N ILE A 64 -3.25 -24.85 8.97
CA ILE A 64 -4.11 -24.47 10.09
C ILE A 64 -5.58 -24.67 9.69
N GLU A 65 -6.31 -25.39 10.54
CA GLU A 65 -7.71 -25.71 10.31
C GLU A 65 -8.65 -24.73 11.01
N ARG A 66 -8.30 -24.35 12.25
CA ARG A 66 -9.15 -23.53 13.11
C ARG A 66 -8.32 -22.55 13.92
N THR A 67 -8.89 -21.39 14.18
CA THR A 67 -8.31 -20.37 15.04
C THR A 67 -9.35 -19.86 16.02
N SER A 68 -8.98 -19.68 17.27
CA SER A 68 -9.83 -19.03 18.27
C SER A 68 -9.00 -18.11 19.15
N PHE A 69 -9.54 -16.93 19.44
CA PHE A 69 -8.89 -15.96 20.33
C PHE A 69 -9.69 -15.86 21.62
N ASN A 70 -8.98 -15.90 22.75
CA ASN A 70 -9.57 -15.70 24.06
C ASN A 70 -8.83 -14.58 24.78
N SER A 71 -9.53 -13.48 25.06
CA SER A 71 -8.96 -12.31 25.74
C SER A 71 -8.86 -12.46 27.26
N THR A 72 -9.65 -13.35 27.87
CA THR A 72 -9.66 -13.53 29.34
C THR A 72 -8.63 -14.56 29.79
N LEU A 73 -8.24 -15.47 28.91
CA LEU A 73 -7.31 -16.55 29.20
C LEU A 73 -5.89 -16.20 28.71
N ARG A 74 -4.94 -16.13 29.64
CA ARG A 74 -3.50 -16.13 29.36
C ARG A 74 -2.94 -17.50 29.71
N MET A 75 -2.53 -18.26 28.69
CA MET A 75 -1.97 -19.59 28.91
C MET A 75 -0.61 -19.48 29.62
N PRO A 76 -0.34 -20.26 30.67
CA PRO A 76 0.98 -20.31 31.27
C PRO A 76 1.91 -21.07 30.31
N LEU A 77 2.82 -20.35 29.65
CA LEU A 77 3.87 -20.96 28.84
C LEU A 77 5.19 -20.94 29.62
N SER A 78 6.07 -21.89 29.31
CA SER A 78 7.42 -21.92 29.88
C SER A 78 8.23 -20.70 29.41
N GLU A 79 9.18 -20.21 30.21
CA GLU A 79 10.04 -19.06 29.88
C GLU A 79 10.72 -19.14 28.51
N ARG A 80 11.08 -20.34 28.04
CA ARG A 80 11.67 -20.57 26.70
C ARG A 80 10.74 -20.20 25.53
N ALA A 81 9.44 -20.06 25.80
CA ALA A 81 8.45 -19.63 24.82
C ALA A 81 8.33 -18.11 24.74
N ASN A 82 8.90 -17.39 25.71
CA ASN A 82 8.91 -15.94 25.73
C ASN A 82 9.78 -15.41 24.59
N ILE A 83 9.34 -14.31 24.00
CA ILE A 83 10.02 -13.63 22.92
C ILE A 83 10.55 -12.31 23.46
N GLU A 84 11.81 -12.00 23.16
CA GLU A 84 12.41 -10.75 23.59
C GLU A 84 11.69 -9.54 22.97
N ASP A 85 11.56 -8.46 23.74
CA ASP A 85 10.87 -7.23 23.33
C ASP A 85 11.43 -6.60 22.03
N GLN A 86 12.70 -6.85 21.72
CA GLN A 86 13.37 -6.32 20.53
C GLN A 86 13.29 -7.23 19.31
N ALA A 87 12.76 -8.45 19.45
CA ALA A 87 12.70 -9.40 18.34
C ALA A 87 11.69 -8.95 17.28
N ASP A 88 12.12 -8.91 16.01
CA ASP A 88 11.22 -8.61 14.90
C ASP A 88 10.47 -9.87 14.44
N ILE A 89 9.39 -10.18 15.16
CA ILE A 89 8.54 -11.35 14.90
C ILE A 89 7.90 -11.28 13.51
N PHE A 90 7.60 -10.09 13.02
CA PHE A 90 6.98 -9.92 11.70
C PHE A 90 7.97 -10.26 10.58
N ALA A 91 9.24 -9.90 10.75
CA ALA A 91 10.29 -10.34 9.83
C ALA A 91 10.40 -11.87 9.78
N ALA A 92 10.30 -12.55 10.94
CA ALA A 92 10.29 -14.02 11.03
C ALA A 92 9.05 -14.66 10.37
N LEU A 93 7.90 -13.98 10.41
CA LEU A 93 6.68 -14.36 9.68
C LEU A 93 6.76 -14.09 8.17
N GLY A 94 7.87 -13.52 7.67
CA GLY A 94 8.05 -13.13 6.28
C GLY A 94 7.36 -11.81 5.90
N LEU A 95 6.78 -11.10 6.88
CA LEU A 95 6.17 -9.80 6.70
C LEU A 95 7.23 -8.72 6.84
N ARG A 96 7.63 -8.11 5.72
CA ARG A 96 8.43 -6.89 5.78
C ARG A 96 7.52 -5.74 6.17
N ARG A 97 7.76 -5.16 7.35
CA ARG A 97 7.23 -3.85 7.70
C ARG A 97 7.69 -2.90 6.59
N GLN A 98 6.73 -2.30 5.87
CA GLN A 98 7.06 -1.08 5.15
C GLN A 98 7.50 -0.11 6.24
N ALA A 99 8.75 0.33 6.18
CA ALA A 99 9.23 1.36 7.09
C ALA A 99 8.16 2.44 7.13
N PRO A 100 7.78 2.95 8.31
CA PRO A 100 6.92 4.12 8.34
C PRO A 100 7.59 5.10 7.41
N THR A 101 6.88 5.49 6.34
CA THR A 101 7.24 6.68 5.58
C THR A 101 7.28 7.73 6.66
N GLU A 102 8.47 8.01 7.18
CA GLU A 102 8.75 9.23 7.90
C GLU A 102 8.10 10.27 7.02
N THR A 103 7.08 10.93 7.57
CA THR A 103 6.53 12.13 7.01
C THR A 103 7.75 12.96 6.64
N LYS A 104 8.12 12.95 5.35
CA LYS A 104 9.17 13.79 4.82
C LYS A 104 8.67 15.18 5.20
N LEU A 105 9.22 15.73 6.28
CA LEU A 105 9.30 17.17 6.46
C LEU A 105 9.74 17.65 5.09
N SER A 106 8.83 18.37 4.42
CA SER A 106 8.97 18.81 3.05
C SER A 106 10.33 19.46 2.91
N GLN A 107 11.32 18.69 2.45
CA GLN A 107 12.51 19.25 1.86
C GLN A 107 11.98 19.90 0.60
N THR A 108 11.75 21.20 0.71
CA THR A 108 11.63 22.11 -0.42
C THR A 108 12.90 21.90 -1.24
N VAL A 109 12.81 21.01 -2.22
CA VAL A 109 13.80 20.90 -3.29
C VAL A 109 13.73 22.25 -4.00
N ALA A 110 14.62 23.15 -3.60
CA ALA A 110 14.77 24.44 -4.25
C ALA A 110 15.09 24.15 -5.72
N LYS A 111 14.18 24.55 -6.62
CA LYS A 111 14.35 24.41 -8.07
C LYS A 111 15.70 25.04 -8.46
N PRO A 112 16.52 24.40 -9.29
CA PRO A 112 17.80 24.96 -9.71
C PRO A 112 17.55 26.26 -10.49
N THR A 113 18.03 27.38 -9.97
CA THR A 113 17.96 28.66 -10.65
C THR A 113 18.84 28.63 -11.90
N ARG A 114 18.23 28.71 -13.09
CA ARG A 114 18.97 28.76 -14.35
C ARG A 114 19.08 30.22 -14.81
N MET A 115 20.31 30.71 -14.94
CA MET A 115 20.58 32.02 -15.53
C MET A 115 20.77 31.88 -17.04
N TYR A 116 20.23 32.83 -17.82
CA TYR A 116 20.53 32.95 -19.24
C TYR A 116 20.83 34.42 -19.57
N ARG A 117 22.02 34.67 -20.15
CA ARG A 117 22.48 36.02 -20.56
C ARG A 117 22.30 37.10 -19.47
N GLY A 118 22.71 36.80 -18.24
CA GLY A 118 22.67 37.75 -17.13
C GLY A 118 21.27 38.00 -16.53
N HIS A 119 20.23 37.31 -17.03
CA HIS A 119 18.89 37.35 -16.46
C HIS A 119 18.55 36.04 -15.75
N LEU A 120 17.98 36.17 -14.55
CA LEU A 120 17.53 35.07 -13.71
C LEU A 120 16.18 34.57 -14.23
N ILE A 121 16.13 33.32 -14.72
CA ILE A 121 14.88 32.70 -15.17
C ILE A 121 14.33 31.87 -14.01
N VAL A 122 13.23 32.34 -13.44
CA VAL A 122 12.41 31.55 -12.52
C VAL A 122 11.33 30.88 -13.35
N GLU A 123 11.38 29.57 -13.52
CA GLU A 123 10.30 28.80 -14.14
C GLU A 123 9.09 28.79 -13.17
N GLN A 124 8.14 29.69 -13.42
CA GLN A 124 6.80 29.62 -12.85
C GLN A 124 6.00 28.56 -13.60
N GLU A 125 5.58 27.52 -12.90
CA GLU A 125 4.55 26.60 -13.40
C GLU A 125 3.21 27.33 -13.46
N PRO A 126 2.43 27.20 -14.55
CA PRO A 126 1.10 27.78 -14.65
C PRO A 126 0.13 27.02 -13.74
N LYS A 127 -0.48 27.76 -12.79
CA LYS A 127 -1.64 27.29 -12.02
C LYS A 127 -2.91 27.35 -12.88
N ASP A 128 -3.53 26.18 -12.98
CA ASP A 128 -4.96 25.88 -12.98
C ASP A 128 -5.88 26.30 -14.14
N LEU A 129 -6.88 25.42 -14.35
CA LEU A 129 -8.18 25.55 -15.03
C LEU A 129 -8.29 25.10 -16.50
N SER A 130 -8.64 23.82 -16.69
CA SER A 130 -9.62 23.41 -17.72
C SER A 130 -11.03 23.79 -17.26
N PRO A 131 -11.98 24.27 -18.11
CA PRO A 131 -12.42 23.58 -19.34
C PRO A 131 -12.71 24.47 -20.59
N LYS A 132 -12.81 23.78 -21.74
CA LYS A 132 -13.31 24.09 -23.12
C LYS A 132 -14.26 25.32 -23.32
N PRO A 133 -14.56 25.80 -24.57
CA PRO A 133 -13.94 25.57 -25.90
C PRO A 133 -13.60 26.89 -26.65
N ALA A 134 -12.58 26.88 -27.50
CA ALA A 134 -12.26 28.02 -28.37
C ALA A 134 -13.16 28.07 -29.62
N LYS A 135 -14.06 29.06 -29.68
CA LYS A 135 -14.63 29.59 -30.92
C LYS A 135 -13.92 30.91 -31.26
N SER A 136 -13.18 30.85 -32.37
CA SER A 136 -13.22 31.77 -33.51
C SER A 136 -12.78 33.24 -33.38
N VAL A 137 -11.98 33.63 -34.39
CA VAL A 137 -11.75 34.97 -35.00
C VAL A 137 -10.87 35.93 -34.17
N VAL A 138 -9.84 36.62 -34.67
CA VAL A 138 -9.57 37.19 -36.01
C VAL A 138 -8.04 37.37 -36.20
N GLU A 139 -7.56 37.09 -37.43
CA GLU A 139 -6.31 37.55 -38.10
C GLU A 139 -6.18 39.11 -38.15
N PRO A 140 -5.21 39.79 -38.82
CA PRO A 140 -4.31 39.35 -39.90
C PRO A 140 -2.85 39.87 -39.88
N SER A 141 -1.92 39.18 -40.56
CA SER A 141 -0.98 39.89 -41.46
C SER A 141 -0.16 38.98 -42.37
N GLN A 142 -0.51 39.06 -43.66
CA GLN A 142 0.38 39.22 -44.82
C GLN A 142 1.37 38.10 -45.19
N LYS A 143 1.04 37.34 -46.25
CA LYS A 143 1.65 37.49 -47.61
C LYS A 143 1.06 36.49 -48.65
N ILE A 144 0.24 37.07 -49.52
CA ILE A 144 -0.13 36.85 -50.95
C ILE A 144 0.76 35.88 -51.81
N PRO A 145 0.35 35.46 -53.04
CA PRO A 145 -0.71 34.52 -53.48
C PRO A 145 -0.21 33.42 -54.46
N SER A 146 -1.08 32.46 -54.82
CA SER A 146 -1.31 31.90 -56.19
C SER A 146 -1.97 30.52 -56.07
N LYS A 147 -2.90 30.01 -56.88
CA LYS A 147 -3.50 30.34 -58.18
C LYS A 147 -4.79 29.49 -58.27
N LYS A 148 -5.85 30.03 -58.90
CA LYS A 148 -6.79 29.41 -59.90
C LYS A 148 -7.39 28.01 -59.61
N SER A 149 -8.65 27.65 -59.87
CA SER A 149 -9.76 28.25 -60.61
C SER A 149 -11.05 27.41 -60.46
N LYS A 150 -12.18 28.10 -60.27
CA LYS A 150 -13.49 27.99 -60.96
C LYS A 150 -14.23 26.63 -61.19
N LYS A 151 -15.55 26.75 -60.92
CA LYS A 151 -16.77 26.08 -61.49
C LYS A 151 -17.23 24.83 -60.71
N LYS A 152 -18.53 24.55 -60.52
CA LYS A 152 -19.78 25.13 -61.05
C LYS A 152 -20.96 24.76 -60.12
N THR A 153 -22.01 25.55 -60.25
CA THR A 153 -23.22 25.74 -59.45
C THR A 153 -24.37 24.85 -59.95
N TYR A 154 -25.05 24.18 -58.99
CA TYR A 154 -26.51 23.99 -58.83
C TYR A 154 -27.31 22.78 -59.37
N LEU A 155 -28.10 22.28 -58.39
CA LEU A 155 -29.50 21.86 -58.37
C LEU A 155 -29.99 20.74 -59.31
N SER A 156 -30.34 19.62 -58.67
CA SER A 156 -31.32 18.65 -59.12
C SER A 156 -32.74 19.13 -58.76
N TRP A 157 -33.64 19.15 -59.76
CA TRP A 157 -35.08 19.17 -59.57
C TRP A 157 -35.64 17.78 -59.91
N SER A 158 -36.41 17.23 -58.97
CA SER A 158 -37.01 15.90 -59.01
C SER A 158 -38.31 15.91 -59.80
N SER A 159 -38.67 14.75 -60.37
CA SER A 159 -40.07 14.29 -60.51
C SER A 159 -40.05 12.78 -60.74
N ASP A 160 -40.53 12.01 -59.77
CA ASP A 160 -41.81 11.27 -59.83
C ASP A 160 -42.24 10.94 -58.39
#